data_AF-A0A9P8VPR3-F1
#
_entry.id   AF-A0A9P8VPR3-F1
#
_cell.length_a   1.000
_cell.length_b   1.000
_cell.length_c   1.000
_cell.angle_alpha   90.00
_cell.angle_beta   90.00
_cell.angle_gamma   90.00
#
_symmetry.space_group_name_H-M   'P 1'
#
loop_
_entity.id
_entity.type
_entity.pdbx_description
1 polymer ?
#
loop_
_entity_poly.entity_id
_entity_poly.type
_entity_poly.pdbx_seq_one_letter_code
_entity_poly.pdbx_strand_id
1 'polypeptide(L)'
;MPPNSQPRHAGIHLPSGFQYDEDLASTPFSDQIVSHQQQPLSPTQCSLLLLHLPNVAVLELKLTKEELTFSASLGKVPNCGINTQNDICLNGVSYLQTVNDVTNTTTGRGDGDPTGIHTETGFWLNVPQTDTNPKLGNTLVRLGSIPQGTTINAQGAAPTVVQSAPDIGPRYITPFTIGNSGEVYHQASQQASNVNTARLPQDLTPFIAQGTITQAIMKNPAQILNDINSQLSIIETITFAVSTLSTSTEPGGGTANIAFLVVQNAVSGPNANAVQMDATFWVETVQAEITIESYKPGGPSYCSPTLSPLRGRLLLRCRLSL
;
A
#
# COMPACT_ATOMS: atom_id res chain seq x y z
N MET A 1 15.41 24.92 14.70
CA MET A 1 14.20 24.80 13.85
C MET A 1 14.24 23.41 13.24
N PRO A 2 13.41 22.43 13.64
CA PRO A 2 13.54 21.09 13.11
C PRO A 2 12.74 20.93 11.80
N PRO A 3 13.14 19.98 10.92
CA PRO A 3 12.81 20.00 9.51
C PRO A 3 11.54 19.21 9.16
N ASN A 4 10.82 19.72 8.16
CA ASN A 4 9.73 19.04 7.47
C ASN A 4 10.20 17.72 6.84
N SER A 5 9.64 16.59 7.26
CA SER A 5 9.68 15.34 6.51
C SER A 5 8.25 14.92 6.20
N GLN A 6 7.92 14.81 4.91
CA GLN A 6 6.59 14.43 4.45
C GLN A 6 6.51 12.92 4.16
N PRO A 7 5.55 12.20 4.76
CA PRO A 7 5.37 10.77 4.56
C PRO A 7 4.53 10.38 3.30
N ARG A 8 4.69 9.15 2.80
CA ARG A 8 4.15 8.64 1.51
C ARG A 8 3.09 7.52 1.72
N HIS A 9 1.96 7.56 1.03
CA HIS A 9 0.68 6.95 1.47
C HIS A 9 0.00 6.07 0.38
N ALA A 10 -0.78 5.05 0.77
CA ALA A 10 -1.62 4.18 -0.09
C ALA A 10 -2.91 3.77 0.66
N GLY A 11 -4.06 3.61 -0.03
CA GLY A 11 -5.40 3.47 0.58
C GLY A 11 -6.07 2.11 0.38
N ILE A 12 -6.84 1.65 1.38
CA ILE A 12 -7.67 0.43 1.35
C ILE A 12 -9.04 0.69 1.99
N HIS A 13 -10.08 0.08 1.42
CA HIS A 13 -11.49 0.16 1.85
C HIS A 13 -11.87 -1.07 2.70
N LEU A 14 -12.50 -0.85 3.86
CA LEU A 14 -13.07 -1.91 4.71
C LEU A 14 -14.58 -1.66 4.90
N PRO A 15 -15.46 -2.62 4.56
CA PRO A 15 -16.88 -2.52 4.87
C PRO A 15 -17.16 -2.80 6.35
N SER A 16 -18.06 -2.01 6.94
CA SER A 16 -18.57 -2.15 8.31
C SER A 16 -19.89 -2.93 8.35
N GLY A 17 -20.03 -3.78 9.38
CA GLY A 17 -21.31 -4.37 9.77
C GLY A 17 -21.44 -5.88 9.54
N PHE A 18 -21.02 -6.68 10.52
CA PHE A 18 -21.55 -8.03 10.72
C PHE A 18 -21.78 -8.25 12.21
N GLN A 19 -23.05 -8.45 12.58
CA GLN A 19 -23.48 -9.13 13.78
C GLN A 19 -23.69 -10.59 13.37
N TYR A 20 -23.17 -11.57 14.12
CA TYR A 20 -23.76 -12.91 14.05
C TYR A 20 -23.61 -13.70 15.35
N ASP A 21 -24.67 -14.47 15.56
CA ASP A 21 -24.98 -15.41 16.64
C ASP A 21 -23.90 -16.50 16.83
N GLU A 22 -23.75 -16.89 18.09
CA GLU A 22 -23.09 -18.12 18.51
C GLU A 22 -23.93 -19.31 18.03
N ASP A 23 -23.35 -20.15 17.17
CA ASP A 23 -23.38 -21.61 17.25
C ASP A 23 -22.95 -22.22 15.90
N LEU A 24 -21.87 -23.02 15.92
CA LEU A 24 -21.77 -24.36 15.33
C LEU A 24 -20.31 -24.84 15.30
N ALA A 25 -19.99 -25.57 16.37
CA ALA A 25 -19.17 -26.78 16.48
C ALA A 25 -18.29 -27.24 15.29
N SER A 26 -16.98 -27.29 15.58
CA SER A 26 -16.05 -28.42 15.42
C SER A 26 -16.12 -29.32 14.17
N THR A 27 -15.04 -29.32 13.37
CA THR A 27 -14.32 -30.55 12.92
C THR A 27 -12.89 -30.21 12.48
N PRO A 28 -11.90 -31.11 12.67
CA PRO A 28 -10.48 -30.83 12.44
C PRO A 28 -10.05 -31.06 10.99
N PHE A 29 -9.26 -30.14 10.42
CA PHE A 29 -8.61 -30.34 9.11
C PHE A 29 -7.31 -31.16 9.27
N SER A 30 -7.25 -32.26 8.53
CA SER A 30 -6.13 -33.19 8.43
C SER A 30 -5.06 -32.67 7.46
N ASP A 31 -3.80 -32.75 7.88
CA ASP A 31 -2.60 -32.51 7.08
C ASP A 31 -2.50 -33.41 5.84
N GLN A 32 -2.34 -32.80 4.67
CA GLN A 32 -1.71 -33.40 3.49
C GLN A 32 -0.90 -32.31 2.77
N ILE A 33 0.35 -32.14 3.18
CA ILE A 33 1.33 -31.32 2.45
C ILE A 33 1.78 -32.11 1.21
N VAL A 34 1.27 -31.75 0.04
CA VAL A 34 1.82 -32.21 -1.25
C VAL A 34 2.98 -31.29 -1.61
N SER A 35 4.19 -31.80 -1.38
CA SER A 35 5.47 -31.22 -1.78
C SER A 35 5.60 -31.18 -3.31
N HIS A 36 5.17 -30.09 -3.95
CA HIS A 36 5.64 -29.76 -5.29
C HIS A 36 7.00 -29.09 -5.16
N GLN A 37 8.08 -29.85 -5.38
CA GLN A 37 9.42 -29.29 -5.53
C GLN A 37 9.45 -28.40 -6.77
N GLN A 38 9.31 -27.09 -6.57
CA GLN A 38 9.74 -26.11 -7.56
C GLN A 38 11.26 -26.17 -7.63
N GLN A 39 11.80 -26.45 -8.83
CA GLN A 39 13.24 -26.37 -9.06
C GLN A 39 13.71 -24.95 -8.71
N PRO A 40 14.84 -24.79 -7.98
CA PRO A 40 15.39 -23.47 -7.70
C PRO A 40 15.80 -22.80 -9.01
N LEU A 41 15.24 -21.62 -9.27
CA LEU A 41 15.68 -20.75 -10.36
C LEU A 41 17.15 -20.40 -10.12
N SER A 42 18.00 -20.55 -11.14
CA SER A 42 19.41 -20.18 -11.01
C SER A 42 19.55 -18.66 -10.84
N PRO A 43 20.58 -18.14 -10.15
CA PRO A 43 20.80 -16.70 -9.99
C PRO A 43 20.84 -15.92 -11.32
N THR A 44 21.22 -16.60 -12.40
CA THR A 44 21.24 -16.08 -13.77
C THR A 44 19.86 -15.96 -14.44
N GLN A 45 18.82 -16.63 -13.95
CA GLN A 45 17.46 -16.55 -14.49
C GLN A 45 16.65 -15.37 -13.93
N CYS A 46 17.12 -14.73 -12.86
CA CYS A 46 16.55 -13.46 -12.36
C CYS A 46 16.98 -12.24 -13.23
N SER A 47 17.44 -12.50 -14.46
CA SER A 47 17.95 -11.51 -15.42
C SER A 47 17.18 -11.52 -16.75
N LEU A 48 15.94 -12.00 -16.76
CA LEU A 48 15.11 -11.98 -17.97
C LEU A 48 14.76 -10.52 -18.37
N LEU A 49 15.37 -10.11 -19.49
CA LEU A 49 15.08 -8.92 -20.31
C LEU A 49 15.66 -7.55 -19.92
N LEU A 50 16.76 -7.48 -19.17
CA LEU A 50 17.60 -6.28 -19.20
C LEU A 50 18.58 -6.40 -20.38
N LEU A 51 18.37 -5.58 -21.43
CA LEU A 51 19.43 -5.25 -22.38
C LEU A 51 20.74 -5.08 -21.61
N HIS A 52 21.78 -5.83 -22.00
CA HIS A 52 23.12 -5.81 -21.40
C HIS A 52 23.70 -4.38 -21.46
N LEU A 53 23.32 -3.56 -20.49
CA LEU A 53 23.95 -2.29 -20.18
C LEU A 53 24.44 -2.41 -18.73
N PRO A 54 25.73 -2.20 -18.45
CA PRO A 54 26.26 -2.30 -17.11
C PRO A 54 25.54 -1.32 -16.17
N ASN A 55 24.91 -1.85 -15.11
CA ASN A 55 24.43 -1.13 -13.93
C ASN A 55 23.73 0.23 -14.17
N VAL A 56 22.84 0.33 -15.16
CA VAL A 56 22.03 1.54 -15.34
C VAL A 56 20.77 1.44 -14.49
N ALA A 57 20.50 2.43 -13.64
CA ALA A 57 19.22 2.54 -12.95
C ALA A 57 18.11 2.77 -13.98
N VAL A 58 17.26 1.76 -14.19
CA VAL A 58 16.11 1.84 -15.09
C VAL A 58 14.89 2.33 -14.29
N LEU A 59 14.21 3.35 -14.79
CA LEU A 59 12.90 3.74 -14.28
C LEU A 59 11.85 2.77 -14.83
N GLU A 60 11.29 1.93 -13.98
CA GLU A 60 10.19 1.05 -14.37
C GLU A 60 8.84 1.65 -13.95
N LEU A 61 7.97 1.87 -14.92
CA LEU A 61 6.62 2.40 -14.72
C LEU A 61 5.62 1.28 -15.01
N LYS A 62 4.84 0.91 -13.99
CA LYS A 62 3.82 -0.13 -14.09
C LYS A 62 2.47 0.42 -13.71
N LEU A 63 1.45 -0.03 -14.43
CA LEU A 63 0.07 0.05 -13.99
C LEU A 63 -0.19 -1.17 -13.12
N THR A 64 -0.58 -0.95 -11.87
CA THR A 64 -0.70 -2.02 -10.89
C THR A 64 -2.13 -2.28 -10.49
N LYS A 65 -2.41 -3.53 -10.16
CA LYS A 65 -3.59 -3.94 -9.40
C LYS A 65 -3.13 -4.42 -8.03
N GLU A 66 -3.58 -3.73 -7.01
CA GLU A 66 -3.29 -4.05 -5.62
C GLU A 66 -4.54 -4.65 -4.96
N GLU A 67 -4.34 -5.69 -4.16
CA GLU A 67 -5.36 -6.29 -3.31
C GLU A 67 -4.81 -6.38 -1.89
N LEU A 68 -5.60 -5.94 -0.92
CA LEU A 68 -5.33 -6.13 0.50
C LEU A 68 -6.49 -6.91 1.12
N THR A 69 -6.16 -8.08 1.66
CA THR A 69 -7.10 -8.94 2.37
C THR A 69 -6.80 -8.93 3.85
N PHE A 70 -7.84 -8.86 4.68
CA PHE A 70 -7.72 -8.91 6.13
C PHE A 70 -8.41 -10.16 6.68
N SER A 71 -7.84 -10.73 7.74
CA SER A 71 -8.51 -11.79 8.48
C SER A 71 -9.63 -11.25 9.37
N ALA A 72 -10.38 -12.15 9.98
CA ALA A 72 -11.14 -11.84 11.19
C ALA A 72 -10.21 -11.27 12.29
N SER A 73 -10.84 -10.61 13.26
CA SER A 73 -10.17 -10.08 14.44
C SER A 73 -9.43 -11.19 15.20
N LEU A 74 -8.23 -10.89 15.69
CA LEU A 74 -7.44 -11.77 16.56
C LEU A 74 -8.08 -11.94 17.96
N GLY A 75 -9.09 -11.13 18.29
CA GLY A 75 -9.68 -11.10 19.63
C GLY A 75 -8.73 -10.48 20.65
N LYS A 76 -8.64 -11.08 21.84
CA LYS A 76 -7.75 -10.61 22.91
C LYS A 76 -6.41 -11.34 22.81
N VAL A 77 -5.36 -10.61 22.45
CA VAL A 77 -3.99 -11.09 22.43
C VAL A 77 -3.26 -10.55 23.66
N PRO A 78 -2.99 -11.37 24.69
CA PRO A 78 -2.33 -10.90 25.92
C PRO A 78 -0.89 -10.45 25.64
N ASN A 79 -0.47 -9.37 26.27
CA ASN A 79 0.91 -8.91 26.30
C ASN A 79 1.28 -8.49 27.72
N CYS A 80 2.38 -9.02 28.24
CA CYS A 80 2.73 -8.92 29.65
C CYS A 80 3.33 -7.56 30.00
N GLY A 81 2.82 -6.96 31.06
CA GLY A 81 3.47 -5.85 31.74
C GLY A 81 4.60 -6.34 32.65
N ILE A 82 5.48 -5.43 33.07
CA ILE A 82 6.51 -5.70 34.07
C ILE A 82 6.50 -4.64 35.16
N ASN A 83 6.76 -5.05 36.40
CA ASN A 83 6.75 -4.20 37.59
C ASN A 83 5.41 -3.48 37.79
N THR A 84 5.38 -2.16 37.62
CA THR A 84 4.20 -1.31 37.81
C THR A 84 3.34 -1.17 36.56
N GLN A 85 3.77 -1.73 35.42
CA GLN A 85 2.99 -1.76 34.18
C GLN A 85 2.02 -2.95 34.24
N ASN A 86 0.73 -2.70 34.04
CA ASN A 86 -0.27 -3.75 33.92
C ASN A 86 -0.11 -4.52 32.61
N ASP A 87 -0.58 -5.77 32.60
CA ASP A 87 -0.82 -6.51 31.36
C ASP A 87 -1.83 -5.77 30.48
N ILE A 88 -1.66 -5.90 29.17
CA ILE A 88 -2.58 -5.34 28.18
C ILE A 88 -3.06 -6.45 27.27
N CYS A 89 -4.25 -6.27 26.69
CA CYS A 89 -4.75 -7.12 25.61
C CYS A 89 -4.73 -6.31 24.32
N LEU A 90 -3.88 -6.72 23.38
CA LEU A 90 -3.91 -6.22 22.02
C LEU A 90 -5.11 -6.83 21.29
N ASN A 91 -5.59 -6.14 20.26
CA ASN A 91 -6.44 -6.73 19.23
C ASN A 91 -5.87 -6.35 17.87
N GLY A 92 -6.26 -7.03 16.81
CA GLY A 92 -5.82 -6.70 15.47
C GLY A 92 -6.42 -7.60 14.42
N VAL A 93 -5.89 -7.46 13.21
CA VAL A 93 -6.18 -8.30 12.05
C VAL A 93 -4.85 -8.64 11.38
N SER A 94 -4.73 -9.88 10.89
CA SER A 94 -3.67 -10.17 9.93
C SER A 94 -4.05 -9.62 8.56
N TYR A 95 -3.06 -9.28 7.73
CA TYR A 95 -3.28 -8.88 6.36
C TYR A 95 -2.35 -9.59 5.38
N LEU A 96 -2.83 -9.68 4.14
CA LEU A 96 -2.06 -10.07 2.97
C LEU A 96 -2.29 -9.01 1.89
N GLN A 97 -1.21 -8.33 1.52
CA GLN A 97 -1.14 -7.45 0.36
C GLN A 97 -0.57 -8.24 -0.81
N THR A 98 -1.15 -8.07 -1.99
CA THR A 98 -0.57 -8.50 -3.26
C THR A 98 -0.63 -7.37 -4.26
N VAL A 99 0.43 -7.20 -5.03
CA VAL A 99 0.49 -6.22 -6.12
C VAL A 99 0.88 -6.96 -7.40
N ASN A 100 0.05 -6.80 -8.41
CA ASN A 100 0.26 -7.35 -9.73
C ASN A 100 0.54 -6.21 -10.72
N ASP A 101 1.52 -6.39 -11.58
CA ASP A 101 1.64 -5.62 -12.81
C ASP A 101 0.54 -6.07 -13.78
N VAL A 102 -0.22 -5.11 -14.29
CA VAL A 102 -1.27 -5.30 -15.30
C VAL A 102 -1.01 -4.42 -16.54
N THR A 103 0.23 -3.97 -16.72
CA THR A 103 0.63 -3.08 -17.82
C THR A 103 0.51 -3.78 -19.16
N ASN A 104 -0.31 -3.22 -20.05
CA ASN A 104 -0.35 -3.60 -21.45
C ASN A 104 0.33 -2.53 -22.30
N THR A 105 1.54 -2.82 -22.76
CA THR A 105 2.34 -1.89 -23.58
C THR A 105 1.77 -1.66 -24.97
N THR A 106 0.91 -2.56 -25.47
CA THR A 106 0.28 -2.42 -26.79
C THR A 106 -0.91 -1.46 -26.72
N THR A 107 -1.76 -1.58 -25.70
CA THR A 107 -2.96 -0.74 -25.55
C THR A 107 -2.69 0.54 -24.76
N GLY A 108 -1.63 0.57 -23.96
CA GLY A 108 -1.34 1.60 -22.99
C GLY A 108 -2.26 1.56 -21.75
N ARG A 109 -2.95 0.43 -21.50
CA ARG A 109 -3.94 0.28 -20.42
C ARG A 109 -3.50 -0.74 -19.37
N GLY A 110 -4.21 -0.74 -18.24
CA GLY A 110 -4.06 -1.73 -17.16
C GLY A 110 -4.85 -3.02 -17.45
N ASP A 111 -4.76 -3.53 -18.68
CA ASP A 111 -5.48 -4.72 -19.16
C ASP A 111 -4.54 -5.84 -19.65
N GLY A 112 -3.29 -5.82 -19.18
CA GLY A 112 -2.32 -6.89 -19.42
C GLY A 112 -2.57 -8.10 -18.51
N ASP A 113 -1.91 -9.21 -18.84
CA ASP A 113 -1.95 -10.42 -18.01
C ASP A 113 -1.29 -10.15 -16.65
N PRO A 114 -2.00 -10.37 -15.52
CA PRO A 114 -1.47 -10.07 -14.19
C PRO A 114 -0.18 -10.82 -13.88
N THR A 115 0.87 -10.09 -13.50
CA THR A 115 2.14 -10.66 -13.03
C THR A 115 2.46 -10.16 -11.63
N GLY A 116 2.61 -11.06 -10.66
CA GLY A 116 2.92 -10.69 -9.28
C GLY A 116 4.28 -10.02 -9.15
N ILE A 117 4.31 -8.80 -8.60
CA ILE A 117 5.55 -8.01 -8.41
C ILE A 117 5.83 -7.69 -6.94
N HIS A 118 4.82 -7.83 -6.07
CA HIS A 118 4.97 -7.63 -4.65
C HIS A 118 3.95 -8.46 -3.88
N THR A 119 4.34 -8.92 -2.70
CA THR A 119 3.42 -9.42 -1.70
C THR A 119 3.91 -8.91 -0.35
N GLU A 120 3.02 -8.64 0.59
CA GLU A 120 3.41 -8.27 1.94
C GLU A 120 2.43 -8.95 2.90
N THR A 121 2.93 -9.50 4.00
CA THR A 121 2.07 -10.04 5.05
C THR A 121 2.43 -9.46 6.39
N GLY A 122 1.43 -9.37 7.26
CA GLY A 122 1.62 -8.66 8.51
C GLY A 122 0.39 -8.59 9.39
N PHE A 123 0.45 -7.70 10.36
CA PHE A 123 -0.63 -7.40 11.28
C PHE A 123 -0.88 -5.90 11.36
N TRP A 124 -2.15 -5.55 11.48
CA TRP A 124 -2.58 -4.29 12.05
C TRP A 124 -3.06 -4.55 13.47
N LEU A 125 -2.44 -3.90 14.45
CA LEU A 125 -2.74 -4.06 15.86
C LEU A 125 -3.25 -2.75 16.45
N ASN A 126 -4.34 -2.83 17.19
CA ASN A 126 -4.77 -1.80 18.12
C ASN A 126 -4.13 -2.09 19.49
N VAL A 127 -3.25 -1.19 19.92
CA VAL A 127 -2.61 -1.24 21.22
C VAL A 127 -3.37 -0.30 22.15
N PRO A 128 -3.94 -0.80 23.27
CA PRO A 128 -4.65 0.06 24.20
C PRO A 128 -3.69 1.02 24.91
N GLN A 129 -4.25 2.10 25.45
CA GLN A 129 -3.54 3.07 26.27
C GLN A 129 -2.75 2.39 27.40
N THR A 130 -1.54 2.89 27.63
CA THR A 130 -0.68 2.53 28.74
C THR A 130 -0.48 3.73 29.67
N ASP A 131 -0.61 3.53 30.98
CA ASP A 131 -0.62 4.63 31.96
C ASP A 131 0.71 4.86 32.68
N THR A 132 1.66 3.92 32.57
CA THR A 132 2.89 3.91 33.38
C THR A 132 4.14 4.20 32.53
N ASN A 133 4.60 3.25 31.71
CA ASN A 133 5.77 3.45 30.86
C ASN A 133 5.75 2.53 29.61
N PRO A 134 5.68 3.08 28.38
CA PRO A 134 5.41 4.49 28.09
C PRO A 134 4.01 4.90 28.57
N LYS A 135 3.83 6.17 28.94
CA LYS A 135 2.49 6.72 29.13
C LYS A 135 1.99 7.25 27.79
N LEU A 136 1.19 6.46 27.09
CA LEU A 136 0.78 6.72 25.72
C LEU A 136 -0.69 6.35 25.52
N GLY A 137 -1.42 7.14 24.75
CA GLY A 137 -2.80 6.82 24.36
C GLY A 137 -2.87 5.57 23.47
N ASN A 138 -4.08 5.23 23.01
CA ASN A 138 -4.24 4.13 22.06
C ASN A 138 -3.39 4.38 20.81
N THR A 139 -2.67 3.35 20.35
CA THR A 139 -1.88 3.41 19.12
C THR A 139 -2.30 2.32 18.15
N LEU A 140 -2.07 2.61 16.87
CA LEU A 140 -2.22 1.67 15.79
C LEU A 140 -0.82 1.25 15.32
N VAL A 141 -0.59 -0.05 15.22
CA VAL A 141 0.71 -0.63 14.85
C VAL A 141 0.56 -1.50 13.60
N ARG A 142 1.39 -1.27 12.60
CA ARG A 142 1.59 -2.10 11.41
C ARG A 142 2.89 -2.88 11.53
N LEU A 143 2.77 -4.19 11.61
CA LEU A 143 3.89 -5.11 11.48
C LEU A 143 3.85 -5.69 10.07
N GLY A 144 4.94 -5.61 9.32
CA GLY A 144 4.96 -6.05 7.91
C GLY A 144 6.24 -6.78 7.55
N SER A 145 6.13 -7.84 6.75
CA SER A 145 7.24 -8.57 6.14
C SER A 145 7.21 -8.44 4.63
N ILE A 146 8.27 -7.85 4.09
CA ILE A 146 8.39 -7.43 2.69
C ILE A 146 9.42 -8.34 2.00
N PRO A 147 9.05 -9.07 0.93
CA PRO A 147 9.84 -10.14 0.31
C PRO A 147 11.12 -9.63 -0.35
N GLN A 148 11.23 -8.32 -0.61
CA GLN A 148 12.47 -7.69 -1.04
C GLN A 148 13.55 -7.67 0.06
N GLY A 149 13.23 -8.13 1.28
CA GLY A 149 14.21 -8.37 2.34
C GLY A 149 14.15 -7.38 3.50
N THR A 150 12.99 -6.76 3.74
CA THR A 150 12.80 -5.81 4.83
C THR A 150 11.60 -6.21 5.68
N THR A 151 11.70 -6.05 7.00
CA THR A 151 10.54 -6.10 7.89
C THR A 151 10.37 -4.75 8.58
N ILE A 152 9.13 -4.38 8.87
CA ILE A 152 8.77 -3.10 9.48
C ILE A 152 7.97 -3.31 10.76
N ASN A 153 8.21 -2.44 11.73
CA ASN A 153 7.30 -2.14 12.83
C ASN A 153 7.02 -0.64 12.74
N ALA A 154 5.82 -0.27 12.28
CA ALA A 154 5.40 1.10 12.17
C ALA A 154 4.24 1.37 13.13
N GLN A 155 4.26 2.50 13.81
CA GLN A 155 3.27 2.84 14.83
C GLN A 155 2.78 4.28 14.64
N GLY A 156 1.59 4.56 15.12
CA GLY A 156 1.08 5.92 15.20
C GLY A 156 -0.14 6.04 16.08
N ALA A 157 -0.63 7.27 16.22
CA ALA A 157 -1.78 7.58 17.05
C ALA A 157 -3.07 6.93 16.52
N ALA A 158 -4.11 6.92 17.37
CA ALA A 158 -5.45 6.51 16.98
C ALA A 158 -5.97 7.34 15.77
N PRO A 159 -6.83 6.74 14.91
CA PRO A 159 -7.37 7.42 13.75
C PRO A 159 -8.16 8.69 14.09
N THR A 160 -8.11 9.68 13.21
CA THR A 160 -8.94 10.89 13.26
C THR A 160 -10.03 10.82 12.21
N VAL A 161 -11.16 11.49 12.46
CA VAL A 161 -12.30 11.52 11.54
C VAL A 161 -12.55 12.97 11.11
N VAL A 162 -12.68 13.19 9.80
CA VAL A 162 -13.01 14.49 9.21
C VAL A 162 -14.19 14.36 8.26
N GLN A 163 -15.09 15.35 8.26
CA GLN A 163 -16.31 15.38 7.42
C GLN A 163 -16.01 16.01 6.05
N SER A 164 -15.04 15.45 5.33
CA SER A 164 -14.62 15.90 4.01
C SER A 164 -13.77 14.85 3.30
N ALA A 165 -13.52 15.07 2.00
CA ALA A 165 -12.45 14.37 1.28
C ALA A 165 -11.08 14.63 1.94
N PRO A 166 -10.11 13.70 1.81
CA PRO A 166 -8.76 13.92 2.32
C PRO A 166 -7.98 14.92 1.48
N ASP A 167 -7.06 15.64 2.13
CA ASP A 167 -6.04 16.43 1.44
C ASP A 167 -4.84 15.54 1.06
N ILE A 168 -4.81 15.10 -0.20
CA ILE A 168 -3.70 14.33 -0.77
C ILE A 168 -2.76 15.29 -1.50
N GLY A 169 -1.82 15.88 -0.76
CA GLY A 169 -0.78 16.73 -1.34
C GLY A 169 0.04 16.04 -2.46
N PRO A 170 0.82 16.78 -3.26
CA PRO A 170 1.61 16.21 -4.33
C PRO A 170 2.66 15.20 -3.81
N ARG A 171 2.91 14.13 -4.56
CA ARG A 171 3.95 13.14 -4.29
C ARG A 171 4.86 13.03 -5.51
N TYR A 172 6.10 13.46 -5.36
CA TYR A 172 7.07 13.46 -6.45
C TYR A 172 7.91 12.18 -6.46
N ILE A 173 8.26 11.71 -7.67
CA ILE A 173 9.18 10.58 -7.86
C ILE A 173 10.61 11.01 -8.21
N THR A 174 10.87 12.32 -8.33
CA THR A 174 12.21 12.85 -8.61
C THR A 174 13.14 12.53 -7.45
N PRO A 175 14.27 11.83 -7.70
CA PRO A 175 15.29 11.62 -6.68
C PRO A 175 15.82 12.94 -6.12
N PHE A 176 16.33 12.90 -4.88
CA PHE A 176 16.90 14.04 -4.19
C PHE A 176 18.13 13.64 -3.39
N THR A 177 18.97 14.60 -3.02
CA THR A 177 20.16 14.36 -2.20
C THR A 177 19.78 13.86 -0.82
N ILE A 178 20.41 12.77 -0.37
CA ILE A 178 20.23 12.27 0.99
C ILE A 178 20.57 13.37 2.00
N GLY A 179 19.65 13.67 2.91
CA GLY A 179 19.79 14.76 3.90
C GLY A 179 19.39 16.16 3.39
N ASN A 180 19.11 16.32 2.09
CA ASN A 180 18.64 17.58 1.51
C ASN A 180 17.57 17.34 0.43
N SER A 181 16.32 17.20 0.86
CA SER A 181 15.19 16.94 -0.04
C SER A 181 14.84 18.07 -1.01
N GLY A 182 15.42 19.27 -0.82
CA GLY A 182 15.24 20.40 -1.75
C GLY A 182 16.13 20.31 -2.99
N GLU A 183 17.22 19.54 -2.93
CA GLU A 183 18.14 19.34 -4.05
C GLU A 183 17.69 18.11 -4.84
N VAL A 184 16.96 18.34 -5.94
CA VAL A 184 16.37 17.28 -6.78
C VAL A 184 17.19 17.03 -8.04
N TYR A 185 17.22 15.77 -8.48
CA TYR A 185 17.93 15.32 -9.68
C TYR A 185 16.94 14.84 -10.75
N HIS A 186 16.64 15.71 -11.70
CA HIS A 186 15.80 15.35 -12.83
C HIS A 186 16.53 14.40 -13.78
N GLN A 187 15.88 13.27 -14.07
CA GLN A 187 16.40 12.27 -15.00
C GLN A 187 15.70 12.38 -16.35
N ALA A 188 16.41 12.14 -17.45
CA ALA A 188 15.80 12.13 -18.78
C ALA A 188 14.65 11.09 -18.87
N SER A 189 14.76 9.98 -18.13
CA SER A 189 13.71 8.97 -18.01
C SER A 189 12.39 9.50 -17.42
N GLN A 190 12.40 10.65 -16.74
CA GLN A 190 11.20 11.31 -16.21
C GLN A 190 10.56 12.29 -17.20
N GLN A 191 11.05 12.34 -18.44
CA GLN A 191 10.41 13.05 -19.55
C GLN A 191 9.60 12.06 -20.39
N ALA A 192 8.27 12.15 -20.32
CA ALA A 192 7.36 11.19 -20.94
C ALA A 192 7.49 11.15 -22.47
N SER A 193 7.76 12.28 -23.10
CA SER A 193 7.96 12.36 -24.56
C SER A 193 9.33 11.84 -25.03
N ASN A 194 10.28 11.61 -24.12
CA ASN A 194 11.59 11.10 -24.48
C ASN A 194 11.58 9.56 -24.53
N VAL A 195 11.62 9.02 -25.75
CA VAL A 195 11.61 7.58 -26.03
C VAL A 195 13.00 6.95 -26.02
N ASN A 196 14.07 7.69 -25.74
CA ASN A 196 15.44 7.16 -25.76
C ASN A 196 16.10 7.36 -24.37
N THR A 197 15.57 6.67 -23.36
CA THR A 197 15.97 6.81 -21.95
C THR A 197 15.99 5.45 -21.26
N ALA A 198 16.71 5.29 -20.14
CA ALA A 198 16.63 4.06 -19.34
C ALA A 198 15.27 3.98 -18.60
N ARG A 199 14.20 3.66 -19.33
CA ARG A 199 12.83 3.54 -18.81
C ARG A 199 12.09 2.38 -19.48
N LEU A 200 11.32 1.65 -18.70
CA LEU A 200 10.31 0.72 -19.18
C LEU A 200 8.91 1.18 -18.74
N PRO A 201 7.91 1.25 -19.63
CA PRO A 201 8.02 1.16 -21.07
C PRO A 201 8.79 2.34 -21.68
N GLN A 202 9.45 2.07 -22.81
CA GLN A 202 10.27 3.04 -23.50
C GLN A 202 9.41 4.11 -24.20
N ASP A 203 8.43 3.65 -24.99
CA ASP A 203 7.44 4.50 -25.66
C ASP A 203 6.18 4.63 -24.80
N LEU A 204 5.86 5.87 -24.41
CA LEU A 204 4.67 6.19 -23.63
C LEU A 204 3.52 6.74 -24.48
N THR A 205 3.67 6.83 -25.81
CA THR A 205 2.61 7.31 -26.72
C THR A 205 1.26 6.61 -26.50
N PRO A 206 1.16 5.27 -26.44
CA PRO A 206 -0.13 4.61 -26.19
C PRO A 206 -0.70 4.97 -24.80
N PHE A 207 0.15 5.09 -23.79
CA PHE A 207 -0.27 5.44 -22.43
C PHE A 207 -0.78 6.87 -22.32
N ILE A 208 -0.10 7.82 -22.96
CA ILE A 208 -0.51 9.22 -23.02
C ILE A 208 -1.87 9.33 -23.74
N ALA A 209 -2.06 8.60 -24.84
CA ALA A 209 -3.34 8.58 -25.56
C ALA A 209 -4.50 7.99 -24.73
N GLN A 210 -4.21 7.11 -23.77
CA GLN A 210 -5.19 6.57 -22.83
C GLN A 210 -5.33 7.37 -21.53
N GLY A 211 -4.41 8.30 -21.26
CA GLY A 211 -4.38 9.06 -20.00
C GLY A 211 -3.87 8.28 -18.79
N THR A 212 -3.24 7.12 -18.99
CA THR A 212 -2.79 6.19 -17.93
C THR A 212 -1.43 6.59 -17.35
N ILE A 213 -0.46 6.90 -18.21
CA ILE A 213 0.87 7.41 -17.84
C ILE A 213 1.13 8.69 -18.64
N THR A 214 0.84 9.83 -18.02
CA THR A 214 1.07 11.16 -18.61
C THR A 214 2.25 11.85 -17.93
N GLN A 215 2.77 12.95 -18.50
CA GLN A 215 3.81 13.74 -17.83
C GLN A 215 3.36 14.29 -16.46
N ALA A 216 2.07 14.63 -16.32
CA ALA A 216 1.51 15.11 -15.06
C ALA A 216 1.49 14.01 -14.00
N ILE A 217 1.02 12.81 -14.36
CA ILE A 217 1.02 11.62 -13.49
C ILE A 217 2.45 11.20 -13.15
N MET A 218 3.37 11.23 -14.11
CA MET A 218 4.78 10.91 -13.88
C MET A 218 5.43 11.89 -12.90
N LYS A 219 5.10 13.19 -12.98
CA LYS A 219 5.60 14.18 -12.01
C LYS A 219 4.97 13.97 -10.63
N ASN A 220 3.67 13.70 -10.58
CA ASN A 220 2.90 13.55 -9.36
C ASN A 220 1.92 12.38 -9.45
N PRO A 221 2.30 11.15 -9.08
CA PRO A 221 1.40 10.00 -9.15
C PRO A 221 0.18 10.13 -8.23
N ALA A 222 0.27 10.92 -7.16
CA ALA A 222 -0.88 11.19 -6.28
C ALA A 222 -2.01 11.95 -6.98
N GLN A 223 -1.75 12.56 -8.15
CA GLN A 223 -2.80 13.11 -9.02
C GLN A 223 -3.84 12.04 -9.38
N ILE A 224 -3.45 10.76 -9.47
CA ILE A 224 -4.37 9.67 -9.77
C ILE A 224 -5.51 9.62 -8.74
N LEU A 225 -5.15 9.67 -7.46
CA LEU A 225 -6.09 9.65 -6.34
C LEU A 225 -6.91 10.94 -6.29
N ASN A 226 -6.27 12.09 -6.48
CA ASN A 226 -6.97 13.37 -6.48
C ASN A 226 -8.06 13.47 -7.55
N ASP A 227 -7.81 13.03 -8.79
CA ASP A 227 -8.87 13.10 -9.80
C ASP A 227 -9.96 12.06 -9.55
N ILE A 228 -9.64 10.90 -8.95
CA ILE A 228 -10.68 9.94 -8.50
C ILE A 228 -11.55 10.60 -7.44
N ASN A 229 -10.94 11.15 -6.38
CA ASN A 229 -11.66 11.78 -5.28
C ASN A 229 -12.52 12.96 -5.75
N SER A 230 -12.08 13.70 -6.77
CA SER A 230 -12.86 14.79 -7.37
C SER A 230 -14.21 14.37 -7.98
N GLN A 231 -14.40 13.08 -8.22
CA GLN A 231 -15.64 12.52 -8.78
C GLN A 231 -16.52 11.86 -7.73
N LEU A 232 -16.02 11.68 -6.51
CA LEU A 232 -16.72 11.01 -5.44
C LEU A 232 -17.36 12.07 -4.53
N SER A 233 -18.57 11.79 -4.06
CA SER A 233 -19.17 12.57 -2.96
C SER A 233 -18.69 11.99 -1.63
N ILE A 234 -17.45 12.32 -1.26
CA ILE A 234 -16.86 11.86 0.02
C ILE A 234 -17.44 12.71 1.15
N ILE A 235 -18.20 12.07 2.04
CA ILE A 235 -18.87 12.75 3.16
C ILE A 235 -18.06 12.65 4.46
N GLU A 236 -17.20 11.64 4.58
CA GLU A 236 -16.37 11.41 5.76
C GLU A 236 -15.07 10.70 5.35
N THR A 237 -13.97 11.06 6.02
CA THR A 237 -12.69 10.36 5.90
C THR A 237 -12.14 10.05 7.29
N ILE A 238 -11.84 8.78 7.52
CA ILE A 238 -11.03 8.31 8.65
C ILE A 238 -9.56 8.31 8.21
N THR A 239 -8.70 9.01 8.94
CA THR A 239 -7.27 9.15 8.63
C THR A 239 -6.42 8.59 9.76
N PHE A 240 -5.40 7.82 9.43
CA PHE A 240 -4.37 7.43 10.40
C PHE A 240 -3.02 7.33 9.73
N ALA A 241 -1.97 7.69 10.46
CA ALA A 241 -0.59 7.63 10.01
C ALA A 241 0.21 6.68 10.90
N VAL A 242 1.18 5.98 10.32
CA VAL A 242 2.14 5.14 11.02
C VAL A 242 3.55 5.44 10.52
N SER A 243 4.51 5.37 11.43
CA SER A 243 5.93 5.57 11.15
C SER A 243 6.77 4.51 11.84
N THR A 244 7.85 4.09 11.20
CA THR A 244 8.89 3.27 11.85
C THR A 244 9.86 4.12 12.68
N LEU A 245 9.71 5.45 12.68
CA LEU A 245 10.57 6.35 13.44
C LEU A 245 10.18 6.33 14.93
N SER A 246 11.09 5.83 15.76
CA SER A 246 10.95 5.94 17.22
C SER A 246 11.23 7.37 17.66
N THR A 247 10.36 7.93 18.52
CA THR A 247 10.57 9.23 19.16
C THR A 247 10.64 9.09 20.67
N SER A 248 11.01 10.16 21.39
CA SER A 248 11.01 10.14 22.86
C SER A 248 9.61 10.12 23.46
N THR A 249 8.60 10.61 22.73
CA THR A 249 7.19 10.64 23.15
C THR A 249 6.41 9.42 22.68
N GLU A 250 6.84 8.81 21.59
CA GLU A 250 6.27 7.59 21.01
C GLU A 250 7.41 6.59 20.75
N PRO A 251 7.92 5.92 21.81
CA PRO A 251 9.01 4.97 21.65
C PRO A 251 8.52 3.69 20.95
N GLY A 252 9.41 3.04 20.19
CA GLY A 252 9.10 1.83 19.44
C GLY A 252 9.15 2.05 17.92
N GLY A 253 8.88 0.97 17.18
CA GLY A 253 9.02 0.95 15.73
C GLY A 253 10.42 0.59 15.23
N GLY A 254 10.57 0.49 13.92
CA GLY A 254 11.86 0.28 13.26
C GLY A 254 11.74 -0.48 11.95
N THR A 255 12.89 -0.64 11.30
CA THR A 255 13.07 -1.48 10.11
C THR A 255 14.18 -2.49 10.39
N ALA A 256 14.07 -3.68 9.79
CA ALA A 256 15.16 -4.65 9.78
C ALA A 256 15.35 -5.16 8.35
N ASN A 257 16.61 -5.18 7.88
CA ASN A 257 16.97 -5.50 6.51
C ASN A 257 17.84 -6.76 6.46
N ILE A 258 17.72 -7.53 5.38
CA ILE A 258 18.65 -8.62 5.09
C ILE A 258 20.04 -8.08 4.70
N ALA A 259 21.06 -8.93 4.85
CA ALA A 259 22.46 -8.56 4.60
C ALA A 259 22.70 -8.02 3.18
N PHE A 260 22.00 -8.53 2.16
CA PHE A 260 22.11 -8.06 0.78
C PHE A 260 21.77 -6.57 0.62
N LEU A 261 20.82 -6.06 1.40
CA LEU A 261 20.40 -4.66 1.31
C LEU A 261 21.38 -3.73 2.03
N VAL A 262 21.91 -4.16 3.17
CA VAL A 262 22.79 -3.36 4.03
C VAL A 262 24.20 -3.29 3.47
N VAL A 263 24.74 -4.40 2.96
CA VAL A 263 26.11 -4.58 2.47
C VAL A 263 27.18 -4.06 3.44
N GLN A 264 27.92 -4.97 4.07
CA GLN A 264 29.02 -4.57 4.95
C GLN A 264 30.23 -4.06 4.12
N ASN A 265 30.81 -2.92 4.49
CA ASN A 265 32.01 -2.33 3.88
C ASN A 265 31.90 -1.97 2.39
N ALA A 266 30.70 -1.67 1.90
CA ALA A 266 30.55 -1.18 0.54
C ALA A 266 31.21 0.20 0.39
N VAL A 267 32.20 0.31 -0.51
CA VAL A 267 32.83 1.59 -0.89
C VAL A 267 31.79 2.58 -1.43
N SER A 268 30.69 2.08 -1.98
CA SER A 268 29.60 2.86 -2.61
C SER A 268 28.34 2.98 -1.75
N GLY A 269 28.37 2.54 -0.49
CA GLY A 269 27.18 2.52 0.38
C GLY A 269 26.27 1.29 0.17
N PRO A 270 25.16 1.20 0.91
CA PRO A 270 24.24 0.05 0.87
C PRO A 270 23.55 -0.08 -0.49
N ASN A 271 23.09 -1.29 -0.81
CA ASN A 271 22.29 -1.54 -2.02
C ASN A 271 20.91 -0.88 -1.92
N ALA A 272 20.20 -1.10 -0.80
CA ALA A 272 18.88 -0.51 -0.55
C ALA A 272 18.51 -0.62 0.94
N ASN A 273 19.36 -0.08 1.83
CA ASN A 273 19.11 -0.09 3.27
C ASN A 273 17.91 0.81 3.61
N ALA A 274 16.75 0.21 3.87
CA ALA A 274 15.59 0.93 4.35
C ALA A 274 15.84 1.40 5.79
N VAL A 275 15.77 2.70 6.04
CA VAL A 275 16.02 3.28 7.38
C VAL A 275 14.74 3.74 8.06
N GLN A 276 13.76 4.14 7.27
CA GLN A 276 12.49 4.67 7.74
C GLN A 276 11.40 4.39 6.70
N MET A 277 10.20 4.09 7.20
CA MET A 277 8.98 4.08 6.42
C MET A 277 7.95 4.90 7.18
N ASP A 278 7.21 5.70 6.43
CA ASP A 278 6.03 6.38 6.91
C ASP A 278 4.88 6.14 5.94
N ALA A 279 3.68 5.90 6.47
CA ALA A 279 2.47 5.70 5.69
C ALA A 279 1.28 6.40 6.36
N THR A 280 0.35 6.89 5.55
CA THR A 280 -0.97 7.33 6.02
C THR A 280 -2.01 6.63 5.18
N PHE A 281 -3.11 6.34 5.83
CA PHE A 281 -4.26 5.67 5.26
C PHE A 281 -5.45 6.60 5.39
N TRP A 282 -6.27 6.59 4.34
CA TRP A 282 -7.55 7.26 4.30
C TRP A 282 -8.62 6.22 3.99
N VAL A 283 -9.62 6.15 4.85
CA VAL A 283 -10.80 5.32 4.65
C VAL A 283 -11.97 6.26 4.46
N GLU A 284 -12.51 6.28 3.24
CA GLU A 284 -13.51 7.24 2.80
C GLU A 284 -14.91 6.62 2.81
N THR A 285 -15.87 7.35 3.36
CA THR A 285 -17.30 7.09 3.19
C THR A 285 -17.79 7.92 2.01
N VAL A 286 -18.24 7.24 0.96
CA VAL A 286 -18.70 7.86 -0.28
C VAL A 286 -20.21 7.75 -0.38
N GLN A 287 -20.89 8.88 -0.57
CA GLN A 287 -22.27 8.94 -0.97
C GLN A 287 -22.39 8.71 -2.48
N ALA A 288 -23.27 7.80 -2.90
CA ALA A 288 -23.49 7.49 -4.31
C ALA A 288 -24.98 7.37 -4.63
N GLU A 289 -25.38 7.87 -5.80
CA GLU A 289 -26.68 7.59 -6.38
C GLU A 289 -26.65 6.25 -7.11
N ILE A 290 -27.55 5.35 -6.74
CA ILE A 290 -27.71 4.03 -7.35
C ILE A 290 -28.95 4.02 -8.24
N THR A 291 -28.79 3.60 -9.49
CA THR A 291 -29.93 3.31 -10.36
C THR A 291 -30.31 1.84 -10.21
N ILE A 292 -31.59 1.57 -9.95
CA ILE A 292 -32.14 0.20 -9.89
C ILE A 292 -32.79 -0.08 -11.25
N GLU A 293 -32.08 -0.82 -12.11
CA GLU A 293 -32.52 -1.05 -13.50
C GLU A 293 -33.79 -1.90 -13.61
N SER A 294 -34.06 -2.76 -12.62
CA SER A 294 -35.31 -3.53 -12.56
C SER A 294 -35.64 -3.94 -11.14
N TYR A 295 -36.57 -3.22 -10.50
CA TYR A 295 -37.16 -3.68 -9.24
C TYR A 295 -38.29 -4.66 -9.53
N LYS A 296 -38.16 -5.90 -9.05
CA LYS A 296 -39.26 -6.87 -9.00
C LYS A 296 -39.51 -7.23 -7.53
N PRO A 297 -40.73 -7.02 -7.00
CA PRO A 297 -41.07 -7.49 -5.65
C PRO A 297 -40.74 -8.99 -5.50
N GLY A 298 -39.90 -9.33 -4.52
CA GLY A 298 -39.48 -10.71 -4.25
C GLY A 298 -38.37 -11.28 -5.14
N GLY A 299 -37.76 -10.49 -6.04
CA GLY A 299 -36.63 -10.88 -6.87
C GLY A 299 -35.30 -10.22 -6.48
N PRO A 300 -34.14 -10.78 -6.90
CA PRO A 300 -32.85 -10.13 -6.69
C PRO A 300 -32.78 -8.81 -7.46
N SER A 301 -32.36 -7.76 -6.77
CA SER A 301 -32.12 -6.43 -7.36
C SER A 301 -30.61 -6.24 -7.56
N TYR A 302 -30.22 -5.78 -8.74
CA TYR A 302 -28.84 -5.42 -9.05
C TYR A 302 -28.69 -3.91 -8.92
N CYS A 303 -27.80 -3.46 -8.04
CA CYS A 303 -27.47 -2.06 -7.85
C CYS A 303 -26.06 -1.81 -8.37
N SER A 304 -25.89 -0.77 -9.20
CA SER A 304 -24.57 -0.28 -9.59
C SER A 304 -24.44 1.19 -9.17
N PRO A 305 -23.36 1.60 -8.50
CA PRO A 305 -23.11 3.01 -8.25
C PRO A 305 -22.87 3.72 -9.58
N THR A 306 -23.45 4.91 -9.73
CA THR A 306 -23.26 5.76 -10.91
C THR A 306 -21.89 6.44 -10.82
N LEU A 307 -20.81 5.71 -11.12
CA LEU A 307 -19.46 6.30 -11.24
C LEU A 307 -19.13 6.52 -12.72
N SER A 308 -18.74 7.75 -13.07
CA SER A 308 -18.27 8.04 -14.43
C SER A 308 -16.87 7.43 -14.62
N PRO A 309 -16.65 6.56 -15.61
CA PRO A 309 -15.33 6.00 -15.85
C PRO A 309 -14.33 7.11 -16.20
N LEU A 310 -13.29 7.26 -15.39
CA LEU A 310 -12.12 8.06 -15.75
C LEU A 310 -11.38 7.33 -16.88
N ARG A 311 -11.17 8.03 -17.99
CA ARG A 311 -10.41 7.48 -19.13
C ARG A 311 -9.03 7.02 -18.63
N GLY A 312 -8.73 5.74 -18.80
CA GLY A 312 -7.46 5.14 -18.37
C GLY A 312 -7.36 4.82 -16.87
N ARG A 313 -8.45 4.88 -16.09
CA ARG A 313 -8.41 4.53 -14.66
C ARG A 313 -9.43 3.46 -14.36
N LEU A 314 -8.97 2.38 -13.74
CA LEU A 314 -9.86 1.34 -13.25
C LEU A 314 -10.50 1.87 -11.97
N LEU A 315 -11.81 2.16 -12.01
CA LEU A 315 -12.57 2.48 -10.81
C LEU A 315 -12.68 1.23 -9.93
N LEU A 316 -12.63 1.43 -8.60
CA LEU A 316 -13.01 0.40 -7.63
C LEU A 316 -14.41 -0.12 -8.00
N ARG A 317 -14.51 -1.41 -8.31
CA ARG A 317 -15.81 -2.09 -8.43
C ARG A 317 -16.23 -2.52 -7.04
N CYS A 318 -17.17 -1.78 -6.45
CA CYS A 318 -17.80 -2.22 -5.21
C CYS A 318 -18.81 -3.33 -5.54
N ARG A 319 -18.64 -4.52 -4.97
CA ARG A 319 -19.62 -5.60 -5.06
C ARG A 319 -20.49 -5.53 -3.81
N LEU A 320 -21.67 -4.92 -3.92
CA LEU A 320 -22.67 -4.99 -2.86
C LEU A 320 -23.23 -6.43 -2.85
N SER A 321 -23.00 -7.17 -1.77
CA SER A 321 -23.76 -8.37 -1.46
C SER A 321 -24.78 -7.94 -0.40
N LEU A 322 -26.05 -7.82 -0.80
CA LEU A 322 -27.17 -7.57 0.12
C LEU A 322 -27.51 -8.86 0.88
#